data_AF-A0A944BXE2-F1
#
_entry.id   AF-A0A944BXE2-F1
#
_cell.length_a   1.000
_cell.length_b   1.000
_cell.length_c   1.000
_cell.angle_alpha   90.00
_cell.angle_beta   90.00
_cell.angle_gamma   90.00
#
_symmetry.space_group_name_H-M   'P 1'
#
loop_
_entity.id
_entity.type
_entity.pdbx_description
1 polymer ?
#
loop_
_entity_poly.entity_id
_entity_poly.type
_entity_poly.pdbx_seq_one_letter_code
_entity_poly.pdbx_strand_id
1 'polypeptide(L)'
;MRILISVFSLVAATLLFTMCKNTESSSGSTDAAEGTMEQTDSVAYVGADGKLVIPEQATMAVSDFAGVLGDSVRGLEDDLRMYGAQTPAQIVVVTIADIADADPQQIAAEIGKRWGVGKEKDNGVVILVQPKTAHSVGKVAIAVGKGLEPMLTDVCCQGIVSDIMLPKIRTEDYYGAVSAAVADLVRTISMMQQ
;
A
#
# COMPACT_ATOMS: atom_id res chain seq x y z
N MET A 1 -48.49 -49.90 9.83
CA MET A 1 -48.24 -48.84 8.83
C MET A 1 -46.72 -48.60 8.77
N ARG A 2 -46.04 -49.17 7.76
CA ARG A 2 -44.76 -48.79 7.09
C ARG A 2 -43.59 -48.32 7.99
N ILE A 3 -42.56 -49.12 8.33
CA ILE A 3 -41.38 -49.65 7.56
C ILE A 3 -40.30 -48.61 7.16
N LEU A 4 -39.05 -48.94 7.55
CA LEU A 4 -37.70 -48.53 7.09
C LEU A 4 -37.06 -47.23 7.62
N ILE A 5 -35.87 -47.36 8.26
CA ILE A 5 -34.61 -46.69 7.85
C ILE A 5 -33.46 -47.62 8.23
N SER A 6 -32.65 -47.91 7.20
CA SER A 6 -31.59 -48.91 7.15
C SER A 6 -30.26 -48.36 7.66
N VAL A 7 -29.55 -49.20 8.40
CA VAL A 7 -28.14 -49.11 8.75
C VAL A 7 -27.30 -49.18 7.47
N PHE A 8 -26.38 -48.23 7.20
CA PHE A 8 -25.21 -48.48 6.34
C PHE A 8 -24.11 -47.38 6.46
N SER A 9 -22.96 -47.81 6.97
CA SER A 9 -21.60 -47.43 6.56
C SER A 9 -21.01 -46.06 6.89
N LEU A 10 -20.55 -45.96 8.13
CA LEU A 10 -19.37 -45.24 8.59
C LEU A 10 -18.08 -45.95 8.10
N VAL A 11 -17.34 -45.43 7.12
CA VAL A 11 -15.86 -45.53 6.97
C VAL A 11 -15.45 -44.61 5.81
N ALA A 12 -14.93 -43.42 6.11
CA ALA A 12 -14.19 -42.61 5.14
C ALA A 12 -13.15 -41.80 5.90
N ALA A 13 -12.19 -42.51 6.48
CA ALA A 13 -10.97 -41.94 7.00
C ALA A 13 -9.81 -42.83 6.55
N THR A 14 -8.75 -42.15 6.08
CA THR A 14 -7.36 -42.55 6.29
C THR A 14 -6.65 -43.28 5.13
N LEU A 15 -5.75 -42.52 4.46
CA LEU A 15 -4.42 -42.93 3.91
C LEU A 15 -4.43 -43.86 2.67
N LEU A 16 -3.51 -43.85 1.69
CA LEU A 16 -2.30 -43.10 1.30
C LEU A 16 -1.77 -43.88 0.05
N PHE A 17 -0.91 -43.27 -0.77
CA PHE A 17 -0.10 -43.90 -1.84
C PHE A 17 -0.82 -44.37 -3.12
N THR A 18 -0.33 -44.28 -4.37
CA THR A 18 0.79 -43.63 -5.07
C THR A 18 0.84 -44.31 -6.45
N MET A 19 0.88 -43.52 -7.53
CA MET A 19 1.42 -43.84 -8.87
C MET A 19 0.81 -44.98 -9.71
N CYS A 20 0.20 -44.63 -10.85
CA CYS A 20 0.83 -44.94 -12.15
C CYS A 20 0.11 -44.30 -13.35
N LYS A 21 0.96 -43.75 -14.22
CA LYS A 21 0.79 -43.54 -15.67
C LYS A 21 0.03 -42.31 -16.17
N ASN A 22 0.86 -41.28 -16.40
CA ASN A 22 0.79 -40.37 -17.54
C ASN A 22 1.25 -41.11 -18.82
N THR A 23 0.44 -41.14 -19.90
CA THR A 23 0.91 -41.24 -21.30
C THR A 23 -0.24 -40.84 -22.26
N GLU A 24 -0.13 -39.64 -22.85
CA GLU A 24 -0.49 -39.25 -24.24
C GLU A 24 -1.96 -39.43 -24.70
N SER A 25 -2.61 -38.62 -25.54
CA SER A 25 -2.26 -37.50 -26.44
C SER A 25 -3.56 -36.94 -27.04
N SER A 26 -3.53 -35.67 -27.46
CA SER A 26 -4.41 -35.01 -28.45
C SER A 26 -5.92 -34.93 -28.10
N SER A 27 -6.65 -33.86 -28.35
CA SER A 27 -6.57 -32.87 -29.41
C SER A 27 -7.29 -31.60 -28.94
N GLY A 28 -6.82 -30.44 -29.39
CA GLY A 28 -7.22 -29.15 -28.87
C GLY A 28 -8.70 -28.78 -29.01
N SER A 29 -9.16 -28.03 -28.02
CA SER A 29 -9.89 -26.78 -28.21
C SER A 29 -9.73 -25.99 -26.93
N THR A 30 -9.27 -24.76 -27.07
CA THR A 30 -9.12 -23.77 -26.00
C THR A 30 -10.48 -23.41 -25.44
N ASP A 31 -10.78 -23.83 -24.22
CA ASP A 31 -11.90 -23.31 -23.44
C ASP A 31 -11.52 -23.22 -21.95
N ALA A 32 -11.59 -21.97 -21.48
CA ALA A 32 -11.92 -21.52 -20.14
C ALA A 32 -11.60 -22.45 -18.94
N ALA A 33 -10.44 -22.23 -18.32
CA ALA A 33 -10.30 -22.41 -16.88
C ALA A 33 -10.47 -21.03 -16.22
N GLU A 34 -11.72 -20.74 -15.85
CA GLU A 34 -12.14 -19.63 -15.03
C GLU A 34 -11.56 -19.81 -13.63
N GLY A 35 -10.34 -19.30 -13.43
CA GLY A 35 -9.78 -19.04 -12.10
C GLY A 35 -10.38 -17.73 -11.60
N THR A 36 -11.21 -17.82 -10.56
CA THR A 36 -11.86 -16.68 -9.91
C THR A 36 -10.85 -15.60 -9.58
N MET A 37 -10.91 -14.50 -10.33
CA MET A 37 -10.25 -13.24 -10.00
C MET A 37 -10.94 -12.70 -8.75
N GLU A 38 -10.34 -12.89 -7.58
CA GLU A 38 -10.71 -12.05 -6.44
C GLU A 38 -10.27 -10.62 -6.75
N GLN A 39 -11.25 -9.74 -6.71
CA GLN A 39 -11.15 -8.35 -7.11
C GLN A 39 -10.34 -7.58 -6.06
N THR A 40 -9.04 -7.40 -6.32
CA THR A 40 -8.07 -6.71 -5.45
C THR A 40 -8.05 -5.21 -5.71
N ASP A 41 -9.20 -4.52 -5.63
CA ASP A 41 -9.30 -3.08 -5.92
C ASP A 41 -8.68 -2.20 -4.81
N SER A 42 -8.17 -2.79 -3.73
CA SER A 42 -7.80 -2.09 -2.48
C SER A 42 -6.34 -2.25 -2.03
N VAL A 43 -5.48 -2.92 -2.80
CA VAL A 43 -4.08 -3.16 -2.40
C VAL A 43 -3.16 -2.85 -3.59
N ALA A 44 -2.06 -2.13 -3.37
CA ALA A 44 -1.02 -2.05 -4.41
C ALA A 44 -0.20 -3.33 -4.39
N TYR A 45 -0.01 -3.94 -5.56
CA TYR A 45 0.79 -5.15 -5.72
C TYR A 45 1.58 -5.10 -7.02
N VAL A 46 2.65 -5.87 -7.12
CA VAL A 46 3.35 -6.08 -8.39
C VAL A 46 2.66 -7.23 -9.11
N GLY A 47 2.05 -6.95 -10.26
CA GLY A 47 1.44 -7.94 -11.13
C GLY A 47 2.46 -8.92 -11.69
N ALA A 48 1.99 -10.07 -12.18
CA ALA A 48 2.84 -11.12 -12.76
C ALA A 48 3.63 -10.65 -14.01
N ASP A 49 3.21 -9.55 -14.63
CA ASP A 49 3.89 -8.86 -15.73
C ASP A 49 4.99 -7.89 -15.25
N GLY A 50 5.26 -7.85 -13.94
CA GLY A 50 6.21 -6.93 -13.32
C GLY A 50 5.70 -5.49 -13.23
N LYS A 51 4.44 -5.21 -13.57
CA LYS A 51 3.87 -3.88 -13.40
C LYS A 51 3.34 -3.71 -12.00
N LEU A 52 3.66 -2.56 -11.42
CA LEU A 52 3.00 -2.10 -10.21
C LEU A 52 1.52 -1.77 -10.53
N VAL A 53 0.62 -2.51 -9.90
CA VAL A 53 -0.81 -2.19 -9.84
C VAL A 53 -1.02 -1.28 -8.64
N ILE A 54 -1.52 -0.08 -8.92
CA ILE A 54 -1.78 0.95 -7.91
C ILE A 54 -3.29 1.11 -7.80
N PRO A 55 -3.87 1.14 -6.58
CA PRO A 55 -5.29 1.36 -6.40
C PRO A 55 -5.72 2.70 -7.01
N GLU A 56 -6.98 2.78 -7.42
CA GLU A 56 -7.56 4.04 -7.87
C GLU A 56 -7.56 5.06 -6.72
N GLN A 57 -7.36 6.33 -7.05
CA GLN A 57 -7.24 7.38 -6.06
C GLN A 57 -8.51 7.51 -5.22
N ALA A 58 -8.37 7.52 -3.91
CA ALA A 58 -9.44 7.95 -3.01
C ALA A 58 -9.60 9.49 -3.08
N THR A 59 -10.83 10.00 -2.99
CA THR A 59 -11.11 11.45 -2.97
C THR A 59 -10.43 12.21 -1.81
N MET A 60 -9.93 11.47 -0.81
CA MET A 60 -9.33 11.98 0.42
C MET A 60 -7.79 12.01 0.34
N ALA A 61 -7.16 12.86 1.16
CA ALA A 61 -5.70 12.96 1.22
C ALA A 61 -5.03 11.76 1.91
N VAL A 62 -5.80 10.97 2.68
CA VAL A 62 -5.32 9.77 3.38
C VAL A 62 -5.99 8.54 2.78
N SER A 63 -5.20 7.53 2.43
CA SER A 63 -5.65 6.22 1.97
C SER A 63 -5.01 5.14 2.83
N ASP A 64 -5.75 4.63 3.82
CA ASP A 64 -5.25 3.62 4.77
C ASP A 64 -5.58 2.19 4.30
N PHE A 65 -4.92 1.72 3.24
CA PHE A 65 -5.18 0.36 2.73
C PHE A 65 -4.63 -0.75 3.64
N ALA A 66 -3.68 -0.42 4.51
CA ALA A 66 -3.16 -1.35 5.50
C ALA A 66 -4.01 -1.42 6.79
N GLY A 67 -4.95 -0.48 6.98
CA GLY A 67 -5.79 -0.43 8.18
C GLY A 67 -5.04 -0.12 9.47
N VAL A 68 -3.87 0.52 9.39
CA VAL A 68 -2.98 0.78 10.54
C VAL A 68 -3.19 2.14 11.18
N LEU A 69 -3.92 3.04 10.52
CA LEU A 69 -4.24 4.36 11.04
C LEU A 69 -5.60 4.36 11.75
N GLY A 70 -6.56 3.53 11.31
CA GLY A 70 -7.85 3.36 11.98
C GLY A 70 -8.57 4.69 12.23
N ASP A 71 -8.97 4.95 13.47
CA ASP A 71 -9.68 6.19 13.85
C ASP A 71 -8.84 7.46 13.66
N SER A 72 -7.51 7.35 13.62
CA SER A 72 -6.60 8.49 13.44
C SER A 72 -6.64 9.09 12.02
N VAL A 73 -7.23 8.40 11.04
CA VAL A 73 -7.36 8.89 9.66
C VAL A 73 -8.04 10.27 9.63
N ARG A 74 -9.13 10.45 10.39
CA ARG A 74 -9.88 11.72 10.39
C ARG A 74 -9.05 12.90 10.90
N GLY A 75 -8.32 12.69 12.00
CA GLY A 75 -7.43 13.72 12.54
C GLY A 75 -6.32 14.09 11.57
N LEU A 76 -5.74 13.08 10.92
CA LEU A 76 -4.71 13.29 9.91
C LEU A 76 -5.23 14.02 8.66
N GLU A 77 -6.45 13.73 8.22
CA GLU A 77 -7.11 14.47 7.14
C GLU A 77 -7.34 15.94 7.48
N ASP A 78 -7.77 16.21 8.71
CA ASP A 78 -7.94 17.57 9.21
C ASP A 78 -6.61 18.34 9.24
N ASP A 79 -5.55 17.69 9.72
CA ASP A 79 -4.19 18.24 9.73
C ASP A 79 -3.72 18.56 8.30
N LEU A 80 -3.82 17.61 7.37
CA LEU A 80 -3.41 17.78 5.98
C LEU A 80 -4.20 18.88 5.27
N ARG A 81 -5.51 19.00 5.56
CA ARG A 81 -6.34 20.09 5.04
C ARG A 81 -5.89 21.45 5.57
N MET A 82 -5.57 21.54 6.87
CA MET A 82 -5.04 22.76 7.48
C MET A 82 -3.70 23.15 6.83
N TYR A 83 -2.79 22.20 6.63
CA TYR A 83 -1.49 22.45 6.01
C TYR A 83 -1.57 22.81 4.52
N GLY A 84 -2.50 22.19 3.78
CA GLY A 84 -2.78 22.55 2.39
C GLY A 84 -3.31 23.98 2.22
N ALA A 85 -3.86 24.58 3.27
CA ALA A 85 -4.24 25.99 3.28
C ALA A 85 -3.06 26.95 3.57
N GLN A 86 -1.99 26.44 4.18
CA GLN A 86 -0.82 27.23 4.63
C GLN A 86 0.39 27.09 3.71
N THR A 87 0.46 26.00 2.94
CA THR A 87 1.59 25.68 2.08
C THR A 87 1.11 25.48 0.65
N PRO A 88 1.99 25.66 -0.35
CA PRO A 88 1.67 25.28 -1.71
C PRO A 88 1.68 23.76 -1.90
N ALA A 89 2.07 22.94 -0.93
CA ALA A 89 2.23 21.50 -1.14
C ALA A 89 0.88 20.77 -1.07
N GLN A 90 0.66 19.84 -2.00
CA GLN A 90 -0.40 18.84 -1.89
C GLN A 90 0.19 17.55 -1.33
N ILE A 91 -0.05 17.30 -0.04
CA ILE A 91 0.46 16.12 0.65
C ILE A 91 -0.61 15.04 0.68
N VAL A 92 -0.25 13.83 0.27
CA VAL A 92 -1.09 12.62 0.41
C VAL A 92 -0.36 11.54 1.20
N VAL A 93 -1.12 10.76 1.95
CA VAL A 93 -0.62 9.66 2.77
C VAL A 93 -1.25 8.37 2.30
N VAL A 94 -0.43 7.37 2.05
CA VAL A 94 -0.88 6.04 1.61
C VAL A 94 -0.23 4.98 2.49
N THR A 95 -1.05 4.13 3.11
CA THR A 95 -0.56 2.92 3.79
C THR A 95 -0.88 1.71 2.93
N ILE A 96 0.05 0.76 2.81
CA ILE A 96 -0.12 -0.45 1.99
C ILE A 96 0.46 -1.63 2.76
N ALA A 97 -0.33 -2.69 2.95
CA ALA A 97 0.06 -3.81 3.79
C ALA A 97 1.32 -4.54 3.29
N ASP A 98 1.45 -4.69 1.98
CA ASP A 98 2.60 -5.33 1.35
C ASP A 98 2.92 -4.69 0.00
N ILE A 99 4.21 -4.53 -0.28
CA ILE A 99 4.73 -4.09 -1.59
C ILE A 99 5.69 -5.12 -2.18
N ALA A 100 5.74 -6.32 -1.60
CA ALA A 100 6.71 -7.37 -1.90
C ALA A 100 8.16 -6.82 -1.87
N ASP A 101 8.92 -7.11 -2.92
CA ASP A 101 10.31 -6.67 -3.08
C ASP A 101 10.45 -5.35 -3.86
N ALA A 102 9.34 -4.66 -4.14
CA ALA A 102 9.41 -3.38 -4.82
C ALA A 102 10.10 -2.30 -3.97
N ASP A 103 10.74 -1.35 -4.66
CA ASP A 103 11.34 -0.18 -4.04
C ASP A 103 10.23 0.78 -3.55
N PRO A 104 10.13 1.06 -2.24
CA PRO A 104 9.17 2.00 -1.67
C PRO A 104 9.15 3.37 -2.38
N GLN A 105 10.32 3.87 -2.78
CA GLN A 105 10.44 5.19 -3.41
C GLN A 105 9.78 5.18 -4.80
N GLN A 106 9.99 4.11 -5.56
CA GLN A 106 9.36 3.91 -6.86
C GLN A 106 7.84 3.77 -6.73
N ILE A 107 7.35 3.03 -5.72
CA ILE A 107 5.91 2.92 -5.44
C ILE A 107 5.30 4.31 -5.17
N ALA A 108 5.91 5.08 -4.26
CA ALA A 108 5.41 6.41 -3.88
C ALA A 108 5.38 7.38 -5.08
N ALA A 109 6.43 7.34 -5.92
CA ALA A 109 6.50 8.19 -7.12
C ALA A 109 5.42 7.83 -8.16
N GLU A 110 5.20 6.55 -8.41
CA GLU A 110 4.16 6.11 -9.36
C GLU A 110 2.75 6.40 -8.82
N ILE A 111 2.51 6.30 -7.50
CA ILE A 111 1.26 6.76 -6.88
C ILE A 111 1.03 8.25 -7.19
N GLY A 112 2.03 9.10 -6.91
CA GLY A 112 1.93 10.54 -7.14
C GLY A 112 1.59 10.88 -8.58
N LYS A 113 2.25 10.20 -9.53
CA LYS A 113 2.00 10.34 -10.97
C LYS A 113 0.61 9.85 -11.39
N ARG A 114 0.19 8.68 -10.91
CA ARG A 114 -1.09 8.05 -11.30
C ARG A 114 -2.29 8.81 -10.75
N TRP A 115 -2.17 9.34 -9.53
CA TRP A 115 -3.19 10.12 -8.84
C TRP A 115 -3.10 11.62 -9.17
N GLY A 116 -2.10 12.06 -9.93
CA GLY A 116 -1.93 13.47 -10.30
C GLY A 116 -1.73 14.39 -9.10
N VAL A 117 -1.04 13.91 -8.06
CA VAL A 117 -0.78 14.67 -6.84
C VAL A 117 0.09 15.89 -7.17
N GLY A 118 -0.44 17.08 -6.93
CA GLY A 118 0.23 18.35 -7.21
C GLY A 118 0.42 18.65 -8.70
N LYS A 119 -0.34 18.01 -9.60
CA LYS A 119 -0.15 18.09 -11.05
C LYS A 119 -0.10 19.51 -11.63
N GLU A 120 -0.79 20.47 -11.02
CA GLU A 120 -0.84 21.84 -11.55
C GLU A 120 0.50 22.59 -11.41
N LYS A 121 1.28 22.30 -10.36
CA LYS A 121 2.52 23.03 -10.05
C LYS A 121 3.69 22.10 -9.70
N ASP A 122 3.55 20.82 -9.99
CA ASP A 122 4.45 19.74 -9.55
C ASP A 122 4.77 19.81 -8.04
N ASN A 123 3.79 20.23 -7.24
CA ASN A 123 3.91 20.50 -5.81
C ASN A 123 3.34 19.36 -4.95
N GLY A 124 3.38 18.13 -5.45
CA GLY A 124 2.86 16.96 -4.77
C GLY A 124 3.88 16.34 -3.81
N VAL A 125 3.40 15.80 -2.70
CA VAL A 125 4.18 14.95 -1.81
C VAL A 125 3.38 13.69 -1.50
N VAL A 126 3.99 12.53 -1.68
CA VAL A 126 3.39 11.23 -1.34
C VAL A 126 4.20 10.62 -0.21
N ILE A 127 3.53 10.37 0.92
CA ILE A 127 4.10 9.62 2.04
C ILE A 127 3.55 8.20 1.95
N LEU A 128 4.43 7.25 1.68
CA LEU A 128 4.11 5.82 1.65
C LEU A 128 4.54 5.16 2.96
N VAL A 129 3.64 4.37 3.54
CA VAL A 129 3.93 3.54 4.72
C VAL A 129 3.55 2.09 4.44
N GLN A 130 4.55 1.22 4.39
CA GLN A 130 4.38 -0.22 4.56
C GLN A 130 4.62 -0.54 6.05
N PRO A 131 3.60 -1.01 6.77
CA PRO A 131 3.75 -1.35 8.18
C PRO A 131 4.68 -2.52 8.39
N LYS A 132 5.15 -2.66 9.63
CA LYS A 132 5.98 -3.79 10.04
C LYS A 132 5.14 -5.06 9.98
N THR A 133 5.76 -6.16 9.56
CA THR A 133 5.17 -7.50 9.57
C THR A 133 6.05 -8.45 10.39
N ALA A 134 5.67 -9.71 10.52
CA ALA A 134 6.51 -10.73 11.15
C ALA A 134 7.86 -10.93 10.43
N HIS A 135 7.96 -10.53 9.15
CA HIS A 135 9.11 -10.77 8.28
C HIS A 135 9.77 -9.49 7.74
N SER A 136 9.20 -8.32 8.04
CA SER A 136 9.68 -7.02 7.56
C SER A 136 9.66 -6.00 8.69
N VAL A 137 10.68 -5.16 8.76
CA VAL A 137 10.79 -4.06 9.74
C VAL A 137 9.89 -2.86 9.41
N GLY A 138 9.10 -2.96 8.34
CA GLY A 138 8.34 -1.85 7.75
C GLY A 138 9.20 -1.06 6.78
N LYS A 139 8.57 -0.50 5.75
CA LYS A 139 9.23 0.35 4.74
C LYS A 139 8.47 1.65 4.63
N VAL A 140 9.18 2.76 4.45
CA VAL A 140 8.56 4.07 4.26
C VAL A 140 9.29 4.81 3.16
N ALA A 141 8.57 5.67 2.45
CA ALA A 141 9.12 6.53 1.42
C ALA A 141 8.38 7.86 1.39
N ILE A 142 9.12 8.89 0.95
CA ILE A 142 8.57 10.21 0.67
C ILE A 142 8.95 10.55 -0.76
N ALA A 143 7.97 10.56 -1.66
CA ALA A 143 8.16 11.03 -3.03
C ALA A 143 7.70 12.48 -3.14
N VAL A 144 8.54 13.31 -3.74
CA VAL A 144 8.33 14.76 -3.86
C VAL A 144 8.25 15.13 -5.35
N GLY A 145 7.31 16.01 -5.68
CA GLY A 145 7.19 16.60 -7.01
C GLY A 145 8.25 17.67 -7.26
N LYS A 146 8.62 17.84 -8.53
CA LYS A 146 9.71 18.72 -8.97
C LYS A 146 9.57 20.18 -8.51
N GLY A 147 8.35 20.67 -8.35
CA GLY A 147 8.07 22.03 -7.88
C GLY A 147 8.47 22.28 -6.43
N LEU A 148 8.67 21.20 -5.64
CA LEU A 148 9.10 21.27 -4.24
C LEU A 148 10.53 20.83 -4.01
N GLU A 149 11.22 20.23 -4.99
CA GLU A 149 12.64 19.80 -4.87
C GLU A 149 13.60 20.90 -4.35
N PRO A 150 13.46 22.20 -4.72
CA PRO A 150 14.31 23.24 -4.15
C PRO A 150 14.18 23.39 -2.62
N MET A 151 13.04 23.01 -2.07
CA MET A 151 12.75 23.08 -0.63
C MET A 151 12.94 21.72 0.07
N LEU A 152 12.49 20.65 -0.58
CA LEU A 152 12.46 19.30 -0.07
C LEU A 152 13.44 18.45 -0.90
N THR A 153 14.72 18.57 -0.58
CA THR A 153 15.77 17.76 -1.22
C THR A 153 15.65 16.29 -0.85
N ASP A 154 16.19 15.40 -1.68
CA ASP A 154 16.27 13.96 -1.38
C ASP A 154 16.94 13.70 -0.02
N VAL A 155 18.01 14.43 0.30
CA VAL A 155 18.72 14.31 1.58
C VAL A 155 17.82 14.71 2.75
N CYS A 156 17.03 15.77 2.61
CA CYS A 156 16.07 16.19 3.63
C CYS A 156 15.00 15.11 3.85
N CYS A 157 14.40 14.60 2.77
CA CYS A 157 13.38 13.56 2.84
C CYS A 157 13.93 12.26 3.44
N GLN A 158 15.16 11.87 3.08
CA GLN A 158 15.84 10.71 3.64
C GLN A 158 16.11 10.88 5.14
N GLY A 159 16.47 12.10 5.58
CA GLY A 159 16.58 12.44 7.00
C GLY A 159 15.25 12.25 7.74
N ILE A 160 14.14 12.79 7.21
CA ILE A 160 12.81 12.60 7.80
C ILE A 160 12.46 11.11 7.90
N VAL A 161 12.71 10.34 6.84
CA VAL A 161 12.47 8.89 6.83
C VAL A 161 13.28 8.18 7.91
N SER A 162 14.59 8.43 7.97
CA SER A 162 15.51 7.67 8.82
C SER A 162 15.46 8.07 10.30
N ASP A 163 15.32 9.37 10.57
CA ASP A 163 15.41 9.92 11.93
C ASP A 163 14.04 10.06 12.60
N ILE A 164 12.95 10.22 11.82
CA ILE A 164 11.60 10.46 12.35
C ILE A 164 10.69 9.26 12.12
N MET A 165 10.53 8.83 10.87
CA MET A 165 9.51 7.82 10.54
C MET A 165 9.93 6.41 11.01
N LEU A 166 11.09 5.91 10.59
CA LEU A 166 11.51 4.54 10.86
C LEU A 166 11.57 4.19 12.36
N PRO A 167 12.08 5.05 13.28
CA PRO A 167 12.07 4.76 14.71
C PRO A 167 10.66 4.56 15.27
N LYS A 168 9.67 5.33 14.79
CA LYS A 168 8.28 5.24 15.21
C LYS A 168 7.56 4.04 14.62
N ILE A 169 7.83 3.71 13.36
CA ILE A 169 7.31 2.49 12.70
C ILE A 169 7.79 1.23 13.44
N ARG A 170 9.02 1.20 13.94
CA ARG A 170 9.55 0.07 14.73
C ARG A 170 8.79 -0.16 16.02
N THR A 171 8.23 0.89 16.62
CA THR A 171 7.38 0.83 17.82
C THR A 171 5.89 0.80 17.48
N GLU A 172 5.53 0.55 16.22
CA GLU A 172 4.14 0.48 15.73
C GLU A 172 3.34 1.79 15.94
N ASP A 173 4.05 2.92 16.07
CA ASP A 173 3.48 4.27 16.13
C ASP A 173 3.31 4.85 14.71
N TYR A 174 2.35 4.31 13.95
CA TYR A 174 2.11 4.69 12.55
C TYR A 174 1.59 6.11 12.40
N TYR A 175 0.59 6.50 13.19
CA TYR A 175 0.06 7.85 13.18
C TYR A 175 1.12 8.87 13.61
N GLY A 176 1.89 8.60 14.67
CA GLY A 176 2.97 9.47 15.09
C GLY A 176 4.09 9.57 14.06
N ALA A 177 4.36 8.50 13.30
CA ALA A 177 5.36 8.52 12.22
C ALA A 177 4.94 9.48 11.11
N VAL A 178 3.69 9.36 10.65
CA VAL A 178 3.16 10.19 9.57
C VAL A 178 2.96 11.63 10.01
N SER A 179 2.31 11.87 11.15
CA SER A 179 2.05 13.23 11.64
C SER A 179 3.35 14.02 11.88
N ALA A 180 4.38 13.39 12.46
CA ALA A 180 5.67 14.03 12.66
C ALA A 180 6.39 14.33 11.33
N ALA A 181 6.32 13.42 10.35
CA ALA A 181 6.87 13.66 9.02
C ALA A 181 6.14 14.83 8.31
N VAL A 182 4.80 14.84 8.34
CA VAL A 182 3.99 15.94 7.77
C VAL A 182 4.36 17.27 8.41
N ALA A 183 4.45 17.32 9.75
CA ALA A 183 4.82 18.54 10.45
C ALA A 183 6.22 19.06 10.04
N ASP A 184 7.20 18.15 9.87
CA ASP A 184 8.55 18.53 9.46
C ASP A 184 8.62 19.00 8.00
N LEU A 185 7.89 18.35 7.10
CA LEU A 185 7.74 18.76 5.70
C LEU A 185 7.15 20.16 5.61
N VAL A 186 6.04 20.41 6.31
CA VAL A 186 5.36 21.71 6.34
C VAL A 186 6.30 22.78 6.90
N ARG A 187 6.97 22.50 8.02
CA ARG A 187 7.97 23.41 8.62
C ARG A 187 9.05 23.77 7.61
N THR A 188 9.59 22.79 6.89
CA THR A 188 10.64 23.00 5.89
C THR A 188 10.16 23.84 4.72
N ILE A 189 8.97 23.55 4.18
CA ILE A 189 8.35 24.35 3.10
C ILE A 189 8.14 25.80 3.57
N SER A 190 7.54 26.00 4.75
CA SER A 190 7.22 27.32 5.27
C SER A 190 8.45 28.18 5.58
N MET A 191 9.56 27.58 6.00
CA MET A 191 10.81 28.32 6.27
C MET A 191 11.46 28.88 5.00
N MET A 192 11.29 28.24 3.84
CA MET A 192 11.89 28.69 2.58
C MET A 192 11.02 29.68 1.80
N GLN A 193 9.80 29.97 2.28
CA GLN A 193 8.92 30.98 1.68
C GLN A 193 9.18 32.41 2.18
N GLN A 194 10.11 32.59 3.13
CA GLN A 194 10.50 33.88 3.70
C GLN A 194 11.82 34.36 3.09
#